data_AF-A0A0M8TNN0-F1
#
_entry.id   AF-A0A0M8TNN0-F1
#
_cell.length_a   1.000
_cell.length_b   1.000
_cell.length_c   1.000
_cell.angle_alpha   90.00
_cell.angle_beta   90.00
_cell.angle_gamma   90.00
#
_symmetry.space_group_name_H-M   'P 1'
#
loop_
_entity.id
_entity.type
_entity.pdbx_description
1 polymer ?
#
loop_
_entity_poly.entity_id
_entity_poly.type
_entity_poly.pdbx_seq_one_letter_code
_entity_poly.pdbx_strand_id
1 'polypeptide(L)'
;GAGAAEGAIDAASILKPMLARGELQTIGATTLDEYRKHLEKDAALERRFQPIQVAEPSLPHTIEILKGLRDRYEAHHRVSITDEALV
;
A
#
# COMPACT_ATOMS: atom_id res chain seq x y z
N GLY A 1 3.47 12.78 -6.63
CA GLY A 1 2.60 13.44 -7.63
C GLY A 1 1.15 13.20 -7.24
N ALA A 2 0.29 14.21 -7.44
CA ALA A 2 -1.14 14.29 -7.09
C ALA A 2 -1.48 14.07 -5.60
N GLY A 3 -1.46 15.15 -4.80
CA GLY A 3 -1.89 15.07 -3.39
C GLY A 3 -1.71 16.33 -2.54
N ALA A 4 -1.02 17.36 -3.03
CA ALA A 4 -0.97 18.66 -2.37
C ALA A 4 -2.25 19.46 -2.69
N ALA A 5 -3.39 19.00 -2.17
CA ALA A 5 -4.62 19.79 -2.18
C ALA A 5 -4.60 20.75 -0.97
N GLU A 6 -4.39 22.03 -1.26
CA GLU A 6 -4.49 23.19 -0.36
C GLU A 6 -5.92 23.34 0.21
N GLY A 7 -6.29 22.44 1.13
CA GLY A 7 -7.63 22.41 1.71
C GLY A 7 -7.98 21.11 2.45
N ALA A 8 -7.07 20.13 2.46
CA ALA A 8 -7.20 19.03 3.40
C ALA A 8 -7.18 19.61 4.82
N ILE A 9 -8.31 19.50 5.53
CA ILE A 9 -8.30 19.47 7.00
C ILE A 9 -7.08 18.65 7.38
N ASP A 10 -6.20 19.17 8.24
CA ASP A 10 -5.01 18.43 8.69
C ASP A 10 -5.51 17.16 9.39
N ALA A 11 -5.73 16.11 8.60
CA ALA A 11 -6.36 14.89 9.05
C ALA A 11 -5.49 14.23 10.11
N ALA A 12 -4.19 14.53 10.13
CA ALA A 12 -3.29 14.11 11.19
C ALA A 12 -3.73 14.64 12.56
N SER A 13 -4.25 15.88 12.65
CA SER A 13 -4.77 16.46 13.90
C SER A 13 -6.00 15.71 14.44
N ILE A 14 -6.80 15.10 13.57
CA ILE A 14 -7.99 14.31 13.92
C ILE A 14 -7.61 12.85 14.23
N LEU A 15 -6.72 12.26 13.43
CA LEU A 15 -6.35 10.85 13.52
C LEU A 15 -5.41 10.56 14.70
N LYS A 16 -4.46 11.46 15.02
CA LYS A 16 -3.48 11.28 16.10
C LYS A 16 -4.13 11.00 17.46
N PRO A 17 -5.14 11.78 17.93
CA PRO A 17 -5.82 11.48 19.18
C PRO A 17 -6.51 10.11 19.21
N MET A 18 -7.18 9.72 18.12
CA MET A 18 -7.90 8.44 18.03
C MET A 18 -6.94 7.24 18.03
N LEU A 19 -5.81 7.34 17.31
CA LEU A 19 -4.73 6.35 17.33
C LEU A 19 -4.08 6.24 18.71
N ALA A 20 -3.89 7.36 19.41
CA ALA A 20 -3.30 7.37 20.74
C ALA A 20 -4.20 6.70 21.80
N ARG A 21 -5.53 6.86 21.68
CA ARG A 21 -6.53 6.22 22.54
C ARG A 21 -6.86 4.77 22.15
N GLY A 22 -6.41 4.31 20.98
CA GLY A 22 -6.71 2.98 20.48
C GLY A 22 -8.15 2.81 19.97
N GLU A 23 -8.86 3.92 19.74
CA GLU A 23 -10.24 3.93 19.21
C GLU A 23 -10.29 3.66 17.70
N LEU A 24 -9.12 3.74 17.04
CA LEU A 24 -8.98 3.55 15.61
C LEU A 24 -7.90 2.51 15.33
N GLN A 25 -8.28 1.44 14.65
CA GLN A 25 -7.35 0.48 14.05
C GLN A 25 -7.22 0.79 12.56
N THR A 26 -5.97 0.95 12.08
CA THR A 26 -5.71 1.26 10.67
C THR A 26 -4.55 0.44 10.12
N ILE A 27 -4.56 0.27 8.80
CA ILE A 27 -3.41 -0.20 8.02
C ILE A 27 -3.05 0.93 7.06
N GLY A 28 -1.82 1.43 7.17
CA GLY A 28 -1.26 2.42 6.25
C GLY A 28 -0.44 1.75 5.14
N ALA A 29 -0.45 2.34 3.95
CA ALA A 29 0.43 1.98 2.84
C ALA A 29 1.20 3.22 2.41
N THR A 30 2.52 3.10 2.30
CA THR A 30 3.43 4.22 1.98
C THR A 30 4.68 3.68 1.31
N THR A 31 5.40 4.53 0.60
CA THR A 31 6.77 4.21 0.18
C THR A 31 7.75 4.31 1.35
N LEU A 32 8.92 3.68 1.22
CA LEU A 32 9.98 3.74 2.23
C LEU A 32 10.46 5.18 2.49
N ASP A 33 10.55 5.99 1.44
CA ASP A 33 11.01 7.37 1.53
C ASP A 33 10.01 8.26 2.26
N GLU A 34 8.71 8.09 1.98
CA GLU A 34 7.65 8.81 2.68
C GLU A 34 7.54 8.38 4.15
N TYR A 35 7.73 7.08 4.45
CA TYR A 35 7.79 6.57 5.82
C TYR A 35 8.90 7.27 6.62
N ARG A 36 10.12 7.28 6.07
CA ARG A 36 11.29 7.94 6.69
C ARG A 36 11.10 9.44 6.88
N LYS A 37 10.44 10.09 5.92
CA LYS A 37 10.26 11.53 5.93
C LYS A 37 9.17 11.99 6.89
N HIS A 38 8.11 11.20 7.07
CA HIS A 38 6.87 11.65 7.71
C HIS A 38 6.45 10.84 8.95
N LEU A 39 6.71 9.53 9.00
CA LEU A 39 6.30 8.69 10.13
C LEU A 39 7.45 8.48 11.12
N GLU A 40 8.63 8.12 10.63
CA GLU A 40 9.79 7.84 11.48
C GLU A 40 10.26 9.07 12.26
N LYS A 41 10.04 10.28 11.73
CA LYS A 41 10.37 11.53 12.43
C LYS A 41 9.34 11.94 13.48
N ASP A 42 8.14 11.35 13.49
CA ASP A 42 7.08 11.66 14.44
C ASP A 42 7.00 10.57 15.51
N ALA A 43 7.60 10.83 16.67
CA ALA A 43 7.68 9.87 17.78
C ALA A 43 6.31 9.37 18.28
N ALA A 44 5.23 10.13 18.07
CA ALA A 44 3.89 9.69 18.45
C ALA A 44 3.33 8.65 17.45
N LEU A 45 3.61 8.82 16.16
CA LEU A 45 3.18 7.88 15.12
C LEU A 45 4.07 6.63 15.10
N GLU A 46 5.39 6.79 15.23
CA GLU A 46 6.36 5.69 15.26
C GLU A 46 6.02 4.65 16.34
N ARG A 47 5.54 5.09 17.50
CA ARG A 47 5.15 4.18 18.60
C ARG A 47 3.79 3.50 18.41
N ARG A 48 2.99 3.94 17.44
CA ARG A 48 1.61 3.47 17.22
C ARG A 48 1.47 2.64 15.97
N PHE A 49 2.38 2.80 15.02
CA PHE A 49 2.45 1.96 13.84
C PHE A 49 3.57 0.93 13.98
N GLN A 50 3.26 -0.32 13.65
CA GLN A 50 4.27 -1.34 13.43
C GLN A 50 4.62 -1.35 11.94
N PRO A 51 5.86 -0.99 11.53
CA PRO A 51 6.25 -1.12 10.14
C PRO A 51 6.33 -2.59 9.75
N ILE A 52 5.69 -2.93 8.64
CA ILE A 52 5.79 -4.23 7.96
C ILE A 52 6.34 -3.97 6.57
N GLN A 53 7.55 -4.45 6.30
CA GLN A 53 8.17 -4.28 5.00
C GLN A 53 7.57 -5.28 4.01
N VAL A 54 6.96 -4.76 2.94
CA VAL A 54 6.46 -5.57 1.83
C VAL A 54 7.57 -5.62 0.78
N ALA A 55 8.20 -6.79 0.65
CA ALA A 55 9.21 -7.01 -0.38
C ALA A 55 8.56 -7.20 -1.75
N GLU A 56 9.31 -6.89 -2.80
CA GLU A 56 8.93 -7.23 -4.16
C GLU A 56 8.77 -8.75 -4.29
N PRO A 57 7.72 -9.24 -4.99
CA PRO A 57 7.58 -10.67 -5.24
C PRO A 57 8.76 -11.21 -6.06
N SER A 58 9.18 -12.44 -5.74
CA SER A 58 10.15 -13.14 -6.58
C SER A 58 9.55 -13.42 -7.96
N LEU A 59 10.39 -13.60 -8.97
CA LEU A 59 9.92 -13.92 -10.33
C LEU A 59 8.93 -15.12 -10.35
N PRO A 60 9.19 -16.25 -9.66
CA PRO A 60 8.21 -17.35 -9.60
C PRO A 60 6.88 -16.95 -8.95
N HIS A 61 6.90 -16.14 -7.86
CA HIS A 61 5.67 -15.67 -7.23
C HIS A 61 4.90 -14.71 -8.14
N THR A 62 5.59 -13.83 -8.87
CA THR A 62 4.98 -12.92 -9.84
C THR A 62 4.26 -13.69 -10.94
N ILE A 63 4.87 -14.76 -11.47
CA ILE A 63 4.24 -15.62 -12.48
C ILE A 63 2.94 -16.23 -11.94
N GLU A 64 2.94 -16.75 -10.70
CA GLU A 64 1.74 -17.32 -10.08
C GLU A 64 0.64 -16.27 -9.81
N ILE A 65 1.03 -15.05 -9.39
CA ILE A 65 0.10 -13.92 -9.25
C ILE A 65 -0.55 -13.61 -10.61
N LEU A 66 0.24 -13.55 -11.69
CA LEU A 66 -0.27 -13.28 -13.04
C LEU A 66 -1.20 -14.39 -13.53
N LYS A 67 -0.88 -15.67 -13.26
CA LYS A 67 -1.78 -16.79 -13.54
C LYS A 67 -3.11 -16.64 -12.81
N GLY A 68 -3.10 -16.26 -11.53
CA GLY A 68 -4.31 -16.01 -10.75
C GLY A 68 -5.15 -14.82 -11.25
N LEU A 69 -4.55 -13.89 -11.99
CA LEU A 69 -5.24 -12.75 -12.62
C LEU A 69 -5.71 -13.04 -14.05
N ARG A 70 -5.20 -14.10 -14.70
CA ARG A 70 -5.38 -14.40 -16.12
C ARG A 70 -6.86 -14.35 -16.53
N ASP A 71 -7.71 -15.14 -15.87
CA ASP A 71 -9.14 -15.26 -16.22
C ASP A 71 -9.85 -13.89 -16.23
N ARG A 72 -9.50 -13.01 -15.27
CA ARG A 72 -10.08 -11.66 -15.19
C ARG A 72 -9.67 -10.80 -16.38
N TYR A 73 -8.41 -10.90 -16.80
CA TYR A 73 -7.87 -10.14 -17.91
C TYR A 73 -8.38 -10.67 -19.26
N GLU A 74 -8.40 -11.98 -19.44
CA GLU A 74 -8.97 -12.64 -20.62
C GLU A 74 -10.45 -12.27 -20.81
N ALA A 75 -11.25 -12.31 -19.74
CA ALA A 75 -12.65 -11.92 -19.78
C ALA A 75 -12.83 -10.43 -20.12
N HIS A 76 -11.99 -9.55 -19.57
CA HIS A 76 -12.07 -8.12 -19.82
C HIS A 76 -11.67 -7.75 -21.26
N HIS A 77 -10.62 -8.38 -21.78
CA HIS A 77 -10.04 -8.04 -23.08
C HIS A 77 -10.51 -8.94 -24.23
N ARG A 78 -11.22 -10.04 -23.95
CA ARG A 78 -11.72 -11.03 -24.92
C ARG A 78 -10.58 -11.67 -25.73
N VAL A 79 -9.52 -12.03 -25.04
CA VAL A 79 -8.33 -12.69 -25.60
C VAL A 79 -8.00 -13.93 -24.77
N SER A 80 -7.20 -14.83 -25.32
CA SER A 80 -6.54 -15.89 -24.58
C SER A 80 -5.08 -15.53 -24.36
N ILE A 81 -4.57 -15.71 -23.15
CA ILE A 81 -3.19 -15.44 -22.73
C ILE A 81 -2.50 -16.79 -22.54
N THR A 82 -1.48 -17.07 -23.35
CA THR A 82 -0.73 -18.32 -23.28
C THR A 82 0.18 -18.36 -22.07
N ASP A 83 0.61 -19.56 -21.66
CA ASP A 83 1.60 -19.71 -20.59
C ASP A 83 2.94 -19.07 -20.96
N GLU A 84 3.37 -19.18 -22.21
CA GLU A 84 4.58 -18.57 -22.75
C GLU A 84 4.54 -17.03 -22.72
N ALA A 85 3.36 -16.42 -22.72
CA ALA A 85 3.22 -14.97 -22.60
C ALA A 85 3.40 -14.46 -21.16
N LEU A 86 3.38 -15.35 -20.16
CA LEU A 86 3.57 -15.00 -18.75
C LEU A 86 4.98 -15.33 -18.21
N VAL A 87 5.85 -15.97 -19.01
CA VAL A 87 7.17 -16.49 -18.59
C VAL A 87 8.28 -15.86 -19.41
#